data_AF-A0A2N5YJU0-F1
#
_entry.id   AF-A0A2N5YJU0-F1
#
_cell.length_a   1.000
_cell.length_b   1.000
_cell.length_c   1.000
_cell.angle_alpha   90.00
_cell.angle_beta   90.00
_cell.angle_gamma   90.00
#
_symmetry.space_group_name_H-M   'P 1'
#
loop_
_entity.id
_entity.type
_entity.pdbx_description
1 polymer ?
#
loop_
_entity_poly.entity_id
_entity_poly.type
_entity_poly.pdbx_seq_one_letter_code
_entity_poly.pdbx_strand_id
1 'polypeptide(L)' 'MLEYTKTILAKVSFDNSLFKKELQKSLRWLDNTEIEELKKWVFKAYGEKHEIAINEVFSQKLLSGIEIK' A
#
# COMPACT_ATOMS: atom_id res chain seq x y z
N MET A 1 -4.27 6.93 10.86
CA MET A 1 -3.72 5.55 10.84
C MET A 1 -2.54 5.38 9.90
N LEU A 2 -2.34 6.34 8.98
CA LEU A 2 -1.27 6.33 7.98
C LEU A 2 0.16 6.16 8.55
N GLU A 3 0.55 6.94 9.55
CA GLU A 3 1.93 6.89 10.10
C GLU A 3 2.26 5.53 10.75
N TYR A 4 1.27 4.89 11.38
CA TYR A 4 1.40 3.53 11.88
C TYR A 4 1.62 2.54 10.73
N THR A 5 0.83 2.63 9.66
CA THR A 5 1.01 1.82 8.44
C THR A 5 2.42 2.00 7.87
N LYS A 6 2.91 3.23 7.71
CA LYS A 6 4.27 3.51 7.20
C LYS A 6 5.34 2.83 8.06
N THR A 7 5.18 2.89 9.39
CA THR A 7 6.09 2.25 10.34
C THR A 7 6.10 0.72 10.17
N ILE A 8 4.94 0.10 10.04
CA ILE A 8 4.84 -1.36 9.84
C ILE A 8 5.46 -1.76 8.51
N LEU A 9 5.10 -1.08 7.42
CA LEU A 9 5.65 -1.35 6.09
C LEU A 9 7.18 -1.22 6.05
N ALA A 10 7.73 -0.21 6.73
CA ALA A 10 9.18 -0.07 6.85
C ALA A 10 9.81 -1.26 7.58
N LYS A 11 9.21 -1.71 8.70
CA LYS A 11 9.69 -2.86 9.47
C LYS A 11 9.65 -4.16 8.69
N VAL A 12 8.65 -4.36 7.83
CA VAL A 12 8.50 -5.59 7.05
C VAL A 12 9.08 -5.52 5.64
N SER A 13 9.66 -4.39 5.24
CA SER A 13 10.21 -4.15 3.89
C SER A 13 11.39 -5.05 3.52
N PHE A 14 11.91 -5.86 4.45
CA PHE A 14 12.93 -6.86 4.14
C PHE A 14 12.35 -8.07 3.39
N ASP A 15 11.05 -8.36 3.51
CA ASP A 15 10.38 -9.50 2.90
C ASP A 15 9.24 -9.05 1.96
N ASN A 16 9.32 -9.46 0.70
CA ASN A 16 8.36 -9.04 -0.32
C ASN A 16 6.93 -9.57 -0.08
N SER A 17 6.80 -10.81 0.41
CA SER A 17 5.49 -11.40 0.70
C SER A 17 4.83 -10.72 1.89
N LEU A 18 5.61 -10.45 2.94
CA LEU A 18 5.13 -9.79 4.14
C LEU A 18 4.79 -8.32 3.88
N PHE A 19 5.63 -7.61 3.12
CA PHE A 19 5.35 -6.24 2.68
C PHE A 19 4.03 -6.16 1.92
N LYS A 20 3.81 -7.04 0.92
CA LYS A 20 2.55 -7.11 0.17
C LYS A 20 1.35 -7.35 1.10
N LYS A 21 1.46 -8.31 2.03
CA LYS A 21 0.38 -8.63 2.98
C LYS A 21 0.02 -7.44 3.87
N GLU A 22 1.00 -6.76 4.45
CA GLU A 22 0.73 -5.59 5.31
C GLU A 22 0.21 -4.40 4.51
N LEU A 23 0.69 -4.21 3.27
CA LEU A 23 0.18 -3.19 2.37
C LEU A 23 -1.30 -3.43 2.04
N GLN A 24 -1.68 -4.67 1.72
CA GLN A 24 -3.09 -5.03 1.49
C GLN A 24 -3.97 -4.82 2.72
N LYS A 25 -3.47 -5.16 3.91
CA LYS A 25 -4.21 -4.95 5.15
C LYS A 25 -4.47 -3.46 5.40
N SER A 26 -3.49 -2.60 5.13
CA SER A 26 -3.62 -1.16 5.33
C SER A 26 -4.80 -0.54 4.59
N LEU A 27 -5.13 -1.05 3.39
CA LEU A 27 -6.25 -0.55 2.59
C LEU A 27 -7.63 -0.79 3.23
N ARG A 28 -7.73 -1.62 4.28
CA ARG A 28 -8.99 -1.95 4.94
C ARG A 28 -9.42 -0.91 5.99
N TRP A 29 -8.48 -0.12 6.51
CA TRP A 29 -8.73 0.79 7.63
C TRP A 29 -8.26 2.23 7.39
N LEU A 30 -7.51 2.46 6.31
CA LEU A 30 -7.20 3.82 5.87
C LEU A 30 -8.37 4.39 5.08
N ASP A 31 -8.64 5.68 5.24
CA ASP A 31 -9.58 6.39 4.39
C ASP A 31 -8.99 6.69 3.00
N ASN A 32 -9.80 7.23 2.08
CA ASN A 32 -9.34 7.48 0.72
C ASN A 32 -8.18 8.48 0.64
N THR A 33 -8.18 9.51 1.49
CA THR A 33 -7.11 10.50 1.52
C THR A 33 -5.80 9.86 2.00
N GLU A 34 -5.87 9.10 3.09
CA GLU A 34 -4.73 8.35 3.62
C GLU A 34 -4.22 7.30 2.62
N ILE A 35 -5.09 6.65 1.85
CA ILE A 35 -4.70 5.67 0.83
C ILE A 35 -3.93 6.34 -0.32
N GLU A 36 -4.38 7.50 -0.79
CA GLU A 36 -3.67 8.23 -1.84
C GLU A 36 -2.32 8.74 -1.37
N GLU A 37 -2.22 9.20 -0.11
CA GLU A 37 -0.95 9.55 0.50
C GLU A 37 -0.03 8.34 0.67
N LEU A 38 -0.57 7.21 1.13
CA LEU A 38 0.18 5.97 1.28
C LEU A 38 0.73 5.51 -0.07
N LYS A 39 -0.09 5.52 -1.13
CA LYS A 39 0.28 5.13 -2.48
C LYS A 39 1.50 5.92 -2.96
N LYS A 40 1.44 7.26 -2.89
CA LYS A 40 2.57 8.13 -3.25
C LYS A 40 3.82 7.79 -2.46
N TRP A 41 3.68 7.57 -1.15
CA TRP A 41 4.80 7.26 -0.28
C TRP A 41 5.43 5.90 -0.59
N VAL A 42 4.65 4.83 -0.77
CA VAL A 42 5.23 3.49 -1.04
C VAL A 42 5.88 3.40 -2.41
N PHE A 43 5.32 4.04 -3.44
CA PHE A 43 5.99 4.13 -4.74
C PHE A 43 7.33 4.87 -4.64
N LYS A 44 7.38 5.96 -3.88
CA LYS A 44 8.63 6.72 -3.67
C LYS A 44 9.67 5.93 -2.85
N ALA A 45 9.24 5.28 -1.76
CA ALA A 45 10.16 4.66 -0.80
C ALA A 45 10.57 3.23 -1.20
N TYR A 46 9.70 2.50 -1.90
CA TYR A 46 9.85 1.07 -2.15
C TYR A 46 9.57 0.67 -3.60
N GLY A 47 9.38 1.63 -4.51
CA GLY A 47 9.10 1.37 -5.93
C GLY A 47 10.13 0.45 -6.57
N GLU A 48 11.43 0.69 -6.35
CA GLU A 48 12.50 -0.13 -6.95
C GLU A 48 12.52 -1.57 -6.43
N LYS A 49 12.20 -1.78 -5.14
CA LYS A 49 12.33 -3.09 -4.48
C LYS A 49 11.05 -3.92 -4.55
N HIS A 50 9.90 -3.26 -4.53
CA HIS A 50 8.58 -3.87 -4.34
C HIS A 50 7.59 -3.48 -5.46
N GLU A 51 8.08 -3.07 -6.64
CA GLU A 51 7.26 -2.62 -7.77
C GLU A 51 6.06 -3.54 -8.05
N ILE A 52 6.34 -4.85 -8.20
CA ILE A 52 5.32 -5.86 -8.50
C ILE A 52 4.26 -5.90 -7.39
N ALA A 53 4.69 -5.99 -6.12
CA ALA A 53 3.77 -6.04 -4.99
C ALA A 53 2.92 -4.77 -4.89
N ILE A 54 3.52 -3.60 -5.06
CA ILE A 54 2.82 -2.31 -5.01
C ILE A 54 1.78 -2.24 -6.14
N ASN A 55 2.18 -2.56 -7.37
CA ASN A 55 1.29 -2.55 -8.53
C ASN A 55 0.15 -3.54 -8.35
N GLU A 56 0.40 -4.76 -7.88
CA GLU A 56 -0.67 -5.74 -7.62
C GLU A 56 -1.69 -5.23 -6.61
N VAL A 57 -1.25 -4.60 -5.52
CA VAL A 57 -2.14 -4.12 -4.45
C VAL A 57 -3.01 -2.95 -4.93
N PHE A 58 -2.43 -1.98 -5.64
CA PHE A 58 -3.19 -0.83 -6.12
C PHE A 58 -3.94 -1.07 -7.42
N SER A 59 -3.56 -2.08 -8.22
CA SER A 59 -4.31 -2.49 -9.41
C SER A 59 -5.56 -3.30 -9.05
N GLN A 60 -5.53 -4.08 -7.96
CA GLN A 60 -6.72 -4.81 -7.50
C GLN A 60 -7.88 -3.87 -7.09
N LYS A 61 -7.58 -2.64 -6.64
CA LYS A 61 -8.61 -1.65 -6.29
C LYS A 61 -9.30 -1.05 -7.53
N LEU A 62 -8.70 -1.16 -8.72
CA LEU A 62 -9.32 -0.75 -9.99
C LEU A 62 -10.36 -1.77 -10.49
N LEU A 63 -10.23 -3.04 -10.11
CA LEU A 63 -11.12 -4.12 -10.54
C LEU A 63 -12.33 -4.33 -9.60
N SER A 64 -12.30 -3.76 -8.39
CA SER A 64 -13.40 -3.90 -7.41
C SER A 64 -14.43 -2.78 -7.43
N GLY A 65 -14.48 -1.94 -8.48
CA GLY A 65 -15.63 -1.06 -8.75
C GLY A 65 -15.97 -0.06 -7.64
N ILE A 66 -14.99 0.48 -6.91
CA ILE A 66 -15.24 1.66 -6.07
C ILE A 66 -14.98 2.87 -6.95
N GLU A 67 -16.03 3.37 -7.61
CA GLU A 67 -16.06 4.75 -8.10
C GLU A 67 -15.71 5.66 -6.92
N ILE A 68 -14.55 6.30 -7.00
CA ILE A 68 -14.22 7.42 -6.14
C ILE A 68 -15.18 8.55 -6.56
N LYS A 69 -16.30 8.67 -5.85
CA LYS A 69 -17.10 9.90 -5.78
C LYS A 69 -16.47 10.87 -4.81
#